data_AF-A0AAV4CRA4-F1
#
_entry.id   AF-A0AAV4CRA4-F1
#
_cell.length_a   1.000
_cell.length_b   1.000
_cell.length_c   1.000
_cell.angle_alpha   90.00
_cell.angle_beta   90.00
_cell.angle_gamma   90.00
#
_symmetry.space_group_name_H-M   'P 1'
#
loop_
_entity.id
_entity.type
_entity.pdbx_description
1 polymer ?
#
loop_
_entity_poly.entity_id
_entity_poly.type
_entity_poly.pdbx_seq_one_letter_code
_entity_poly.pdbx_strand_id
1 'polypeptide(L)'
;MMNLPNCKISGPKEWTDHGLRTFAIRTTWNGDCIKHEPIKITLGPASDESGVVIKVLGPFFNSPAKPDGPPGQPFPQLWDYEVVEAFFLNDKNQYLEVELSPHGQHLLLMLKGMRNVVKEELPLTTYKSIIDGDRWVGEAVIPRAYFPPSVTKFNAFAIHGEDDDRVYEALHPASKSHDVPDFHRLHYFGQIDMRSILQDYQADEVSDLWKPYIH
;
A
#
# COMPACT_ATOMS: atom_id res chain seq x y z
N MET A 1 -3.72 -18.67 -14.15
CA MET A 1 -3.22 -18.32 -12.81
C MET A 1 -1.73 -18.66 -12.80
N MET A 2 -0.85 -17.67 -12.64
CA MET A 2 0.57 -17.95 -12.42
C MET A 2 0.72 -18.53 -11.01
N ASN A 3 1.28 -19.74 -10.90
CA ASN A 3 1.60 -20.31 -9.59
C ASN A 3 2.73 -19.49 -8.97
N LEU A 4 2.42 -18.73 -7.92
CA LEU A 4 3.43 -18.03 -7.13
C LEU A 4 4.39 -19.05 -6.48
N PRO A 5 5.67 -18.69 -6.28
CA PRO A 5 6.61 -19.62 -5.67
C PRO A 5 6.25 -19.92 -4.22
N ASN A 6 6.54 -21.15 -3.80
CA ASN A 6 6.36 -21.56 -2.42
C ASN A 6 7.53 -21.01 -1.56
N CYS A 7 7.38 -19.78 -1.07
CA CYS A 7 8.37 -19.16 -0.21
C CYS A 7 8.41 -19.85 1.15
N LYS A 8 9.62 -20.29 1.58
CA LYS A 8 9.87 -20.88 2.90
C LYS A 8 9.92 -19.81 4.01
N ILE A 9 8.94 -18.92 4.01
CA ILE A 9 8.74 -17.89 5.02
C ILE A 9 7.62 -18.38 5.94
N SER A 10 7.76 -18.24 7.26
CA SER A 10 6.71 -18.67 8.19
C SER A 10 5.42 -17.84 8.02
N GLY A 11 4.28 -18.48 8.27
CA GLY A 11 2.97 -17.84 8.24
C GLY A 11 2.31 -17.74 6.84
N PRO A 12 1.01 -17.43 6.81
CA PRO A 12 0.26 -17.28 5.56
C PRO A 12 0.60 -15.97 4.84
N LYS A 13 0.32 -15.92 3.52
CA LYS A 13 0.43 -14.68 2.73
C LYS A 13 -0.65 -13.66 3.11
N GLU A 14 -1.84 -14.14 3.44
CA GLU A 14 -2.96 -13.33 3.89
C GLU A 14 -3.73 -14.08 4.97
N TRP A 15 -4.29 -13.36 5.93
CA TRP A 15 -5.16 -13.94 6.96
C TRP A 15 -6.08 -12.89 7.56
N THR A 16 -7.10 -13.35 8.27
CA THR A 16 -8.00 -12.51 9.05
C THR A 16 -7.85 -12.87 10.52
N ASP A 17 -7.67 -11.88 11.37
CA ASP A 17 -7.68 -12.05 12.83
C ASP A 17 -8.51 -10.94 13.46
N HIS A 18 -9.46 -11.29 14.33
CA HIS A 18 -10.38 -10.34 14.98
C HIS A 18 -11.05 -9.33 14.01
N GLY A 19 -11.36 -9.75 12.78
CA GLY A 19 -11.96 -8.89 11.75
C GLY A 19 -10.97 -8.00 10.99
N LEU A 20 -9.68 -8.04 11.33
CA LEU A 20 -8.62 -7.31 10.63
C LEU A 20 -7.99 -8.19 9.55
N ARG A 21 -7.88 -7.65 8.33
CA ARG A 21 -7.28 -8.32 7.17
C ARG A 21 -5.79 -8.01 7.13
N THR A 22 -4.93 -9.01 7.24
CA THR A 22 -3.48 -8.82 7.15
C THR A 22 -2.90 -9.48 5.92
N PHE A 23 -1.98 -8.79 5.26
CA PHE A 23 -1.23 -9.23 4.09
C PHE A 23 0.27 -9.18 4.38
N ALA A 24 1.02 -10.17 3.91
CA ALA A 24 2.48 -10.22 4.01
C ALA A 24 3.10 -10.13 2.61
N ILE A 25 4.00 -9.16 2.42
CA ILE A 25 4.79 -8.99 1.20
C ILE A 25 5.94 -10.00 1.25
N ARG A 26 5.83 -11.08 0.48
CA ARG A 26 6.72 -12.28 0.59
C ARG A 26 7.61 -12.49 -0.62
N THR A 27 7.50 -11.62 -1.61
CA THR A 27 8.19 -11.74 -2.89
C THR A 27 8.73 -10.39 -3.32
N THR A 28 9.88 -10.42 -3.99
CA THR A 28 10.34 -9.33 -4.84
C THR A 28 9.30 -8.99 -5.92
N TRP A 29 9.43 -7.82 -6.54
CA TRP A 29 8.50 -7.29 -7.52
C TRP A 29 8.23 -8.22 -8.72
N ASN A 30 9.18 -9.10 -9.07
CA ASN A 30 9.09 -10.08 -10.16
C ASN A 30 8.86 -11.52 -9.68
N GLY A 31 8.61 -11.69 -8.37
CA GLY A 31 8.11 -12.93 -7.80
C GLY A 31 9.14 -13.82 -7.12
N ASP A 32 10.43 -13.47 -7.07
CA ASP A 32 11.37 -14.25 -6.26
C ASP A 32 11.13 -14.08 -4.77
N CYS A 33 11.27 -15.15 -3.99
CA CYS A 33 11.05 -15.09 -2.54
C CYS A 33 12.08 -14.19 -1.84
N ILE A 34 11.61 -13.34 -0.95
CA ILE A 34 12.48 -12.52 -0.09
C ILE A 34 13.21 -13.39 0.95
N LYS A 35 14.30 -12.85 1.50
CA LYS A 35 15.20 -13.55 2.43
C LYS A 35 15.21 -12.97 3.86
N HIS A 36 14.28 -12.06 4.16
CA HIS A 36 14.09 -11.44 5.48
C HIS A 36 12.63 -11.58 5.95
N GLU A 37 12.31 -11.02 7.10
CA GLU A 37 10.93 -10.93 7.57
C GLU A 37 10.08 -10.09 6.59
N PRO A 38 8.89 -10.56 6.18
CA PRO A 38 7.95 -9.77 5.39
C PRO A 38 7.51 -8.49 6.08
N ILE A 39 7.39 -7.42 5.29
CA ILE A 39 6.49 -6.31 5.63
C ILE A 39 5.06 -6.85 5.68
N LYS A 40 4.34 -6.50 6.75
CA LYS A 40 2.93 -6.86 6.98
C LYS A 40 2.08 -5.60 6.95
N ILE A 41 0.96 -5.67 6.24
CA ILE A 41 -0.04 -4.61 6.16
C ILE A 41 -1.35 -5.16 6.71
N THR A 42 -1.84 -4.55 7.78
CA THR A 42 -3.12 -4.88 8.39
C THR A 42 -4.13 -3.77 8.07
N LEU A 43 -5.30 -4.16 7.59
CA LEU A 43 -6.41 -3.30 7.23
C LEU A 43 -7.64 -3.65 8.06
N GLY A 44 -8.39 -2.64 8.47
CA GLY A 44 -9.66 -2.82 9.18
C GLY A 44 -10.44 -1.52 9.30
N PRO A 45 -11.70 -1.59 9.77
CA PRO A 45 -12.52 -0.41 9.93
C PRO A 45 -11.98 0.48 11.06
N ALA A 46 -12.01 1.80 10.88
CA ALA A 46 -11.80 2.74 11.97
C ALA A 46 -12.98 2.70 12.95
N SER A 47 -12.70 2.81 14.26
CA SER A 47 -13.74 2.73 15.30
C SER A 47 -14.70 3.91 15.30
N ASP A 48 -14.33 5.03 14.68
CA ASP A 48 -15.16 6.23 14.48
C ASP A 48 -15.80 6.28 13.09
N GLU A 49 -15.76 5.17 12.33
CA GLU A 49 -16.35 5.01 11.00
C GLU A 49 -15.76 5.94 9.91
N SER A 50 -14.72 6.69 10.25
CA SER A 50 -14.13 7.73 9.38
C SER A 50 -13.39 7.17 8.17
N GLY A 51 -13.03 5.87 8.18
CA GLY A 51 -12.34 5.24 7.08
C GLY A 51 -11.74 3.88 7.41
N VAL A 52 -10.60 3.59 6.78
CA VAL A 52 -9.85 2.34 6.94
C VAL A 52 -8.61 2.59 7.77
N VAL A 53 -8.45 1.88 8.89
CA VAL A 53 -7.17 1.78 9.59
C VAL A 53 -6.22 0.97 8.71
N ILE A 54 -5.07 1.56 8.40
CA ILE A 54 -3.92 0.86 7.83
C ILE A 54 -2.81 0.82 8.87
N LYS A 55 -2.28 -0.38 9.13
CA LYS A 55 -1.12 -0.59 9.97
C LYS A 55 -0.04 -1.32 9.20
N VAL A 56 1.17 -0.80 9.26
CA VAL A 56 2.37 -1.43 8.71
C VAL A 56 3.22 -1.94 9.85
N LEU A 57 3.75 -3.15 9.71
CA LEU A 57 4.72 -3.75 10.64
C LEU A 57 5.76 -4.52 9.83
N GLY A 58 7.03 -4.26 10.08
CA GLY A 58 8.09 -5.12 9.56
C GLY A 58 9.49 -4.56 9.81
N PRO A 59 10.49 -5.07 9.09
CA PRO A 59 11.87 -4.61 9.23
C PRO A 59 12.01 -3.14 8.89
N PHE A 60 12.92 -2.46 9.59
CA PHE A 60 13.41 -1.13 9.27
C PHE A 60 14.81 -1.27 8.67
N PHE A 61 14.93 -0.95 7.38
CA PHE A 61 16.17 -1.13 6.63
C PHE A 61 17.12 0.06 6.79
N ASN A 62 16.57 1.25 7.07
CA ASN A 62 17.28 2.52 7.18
C ASN A 62 18.18 2.81 5.96
N SER A 63 17.72 2.39 4.79
CA SER A 63 18.38 2.64 3.51
C SER A 63 17.30 2.81 2.44
N PRO A 64 17.29 3.93 1.70
CA PRO A 64 18.24 5.04 1.76
C PRO A 64 18.03 5.91 3.02
N ALA A 65 18.84 6.97 3.15
CA ALA A 65 18.65 7.97 4.20
C ALA A 65 17.23 8.56 4.18
N LYS A 66 16.69 8.90 5.36
CA LYS A 66 15.33 9.45 5.51
C LYS A 66 14.99 10.62 4.57
N PRO A 67 13.70 10.82 4.23
CA PRO A 67 13.25 12.03 3.53
C PRO A 67 13.63 13.32 4.29
N ASP A 68 13.90 14.40 3.55
CA ASP A 68 14.30 15.70 4.11
C ASP A 68 13.10 16.56 4.57
N GLY A 69 11.88 16.01 4.53
CA GLY A 69 10.67 16.66 5.03
C GLY A 69 10.32 16.33 6.49
N PRO A 70 9.45 17.12 7.13
CA PRO A 70 8.97 16.84 8.48
C PRO A 70 8.00 15.63 8.51
N PRO A 71 8.01 14.81 9.58
CA PRO A 71 7.00 13.78 9.79
C PRO A 71 5.57 14.35 9.83
N GLY A 72 4.59 13.56 9.40
CA GLY A 72 3.18 13.94 9.39
C GLY A 72 2.76 14.84 8.22
N GLN A 73 3.66 15.11 7.27
CA GLN A 73 3.36 15.86 6.05
C GLN A 73 3.46 14.97 4.80
N PRO A 74 2.73 15.33 3.73
CA PRO A 74 2.98 14.80 2.41
C PRO A 74 4.44 15.03 1.98
N PHE A 75 5.02 14.07 1.26
CA PHE A 75 6.35 14.19 0.68
C PHE A 75 6.36 13.66 -0.76
N PRO A 76 6.50 14.53 -1.78
CA PRO A 76 6.58 14.08 -3.17
C PRO A 76 7.72 13.09 -3.42
N GLN A 77 7.50 12.13 -4.32
CA GLN A 77 8.51 11.14 -4.70
C GLN A 77 8.98 10.28 -3.52
N LEU A 78 8.07 9.95 -2.60
CA LEU A 78 8.42 9.16 -1.41
C LEU A 78 8.94 7.76 -1.76
N TRP A 79 8.57 7.22 -2.94
CA TRP A 79 9.13 6.01 -3.53
C TRP A 79 10.65 6.02 -3.78
N ASP A 80 11.33 7.17 -3.69
CA ASP A 80 12.80 7.24 -3.71
C ASP A 80 13.42 6.83 -2.36
N TYR A 81 12.60 6.70 -1.31
CA TYR A 81 13.01 6.40 0.06
C TYR A 81 12.62 4.98 0.50
N GLU A 82 12.88 4.63 1.76
CA GLU A 82 12.30 3.44 2.38
C GLU A 82 10.80 3.70 2.56
N VAL A 83 9.96 2.89 1.92
CA VAL A 83 8.52 3.15 1.85
C VAL A 83 7.73 1.86 1.71
N VAL A 84 6.51 1.89 2.24
CA VAL A 84 5.47 0.89 1.94
C VAL A 84 4.34 1.56 1.19
N GLU A 85 3.95 0.95 0.08
CA GLU A 85 2.88 1.44 -0.78
C GLU A 85 1.70 0.48 -0.76
N ALA A 86 0.48 1.01 -0.71
CA ALA A 86 -0.77 0.26 -0.75
C ALA A 86 -1.72 0.87 -1.78
N PHE A 87 -2.23 0.02 -2.68
CA PHE A 87 -3.08 0.45 -3.79
C PHE A 87 -4.47 -0.16 -3.69
N PHE A 88 -5.50 0.68 -3.81
CA PHE A 88 -6.91 0.28 -3.80
C PHE A 88 -7.55 0.63 -5.14
N LEU A 89 -7.84 -0.39 -5.95
CA LEU A 89 -8.17 -0.27 -7.36
C LEU A 89 -9.58 -0.79 -7.66
N ASN A 90 -10.32 -0.08 -8.51
CA ASN A 90 -11.57 -0.56 -9.09
C ASN A 90 -11.41 -1.04 -10.55
N ASP A 91 -12.47 -1.62 -11.11
CA ASP A 91 -12.46 -2.16 -12.48
C ASP A 91 -12.49 -1.10 -13.58
N LYS A 92 -12.65 0.18 -13.22
CA LYS A 92 -12.54 1.33 -14.14
C LYS A 92 -11.13 1.96 -14.14
N ASN A 93 -10.15 1.29 -13.53
CA ASN A 93 -8.79 1.80 -13.36
C ASN A 93 -8.71 3.11 -12.58
N GLN A 94 -9.65 3.36 -11.66
CA GLN A 94 -9.52 4.41 -10.67
C GLN A 94 -8.92 3.79 -9.40
N TYR A 95 -7.92 4.44 -8.83
CA TYR A 95 -7.26 3.91 -7.66
C TYR A 95 -6.75 4.99 -6.72
N LEU A 96 -6.73 4.63 -5.44
CA LEU A 96 -6.01 5.33 -4.40
C LEU A 96 -4.66 4.62 -4.20
N GLU A 97 -3.60 5.40 -4.17
CA GLU A 97 -2.25 4.98 -3.83
C GLU A 97 -1.86 5.66 -2.51
N VAL A 98 -1.33 4.86 -1.58
CA VAL A 98 -0.98 5.27 -0.22
C VAL A 98 0.45 4.84 0.07
N GLU A 99 1.34 5.80 0.19
CA GLU A 99 2.76 5.60 0.50
C GLU A 99 3.05 6.05 1.93
N LEU A 100 3.73 5.21 2.70
CA LEU A 100 4.01 5.39 4.12
C LEU A 100 5.48 5.11 4.42
N SER A 101 6.21 6.12 4.90
CA SER A 101 7.64 6.02 5.27
C SER A 101 7.82 5.71 6.76
N PRO A 102 8.81 4.88 7.14
CA PRO A 102 9.13 4.62 8.55
C PRO A 102 9.48 5.90 9.33
N HIS A 103 9.84 6.99 8.63
CA HIS A 103 10.13 8.30 9.24
C HIS A 103 8.91 9.22 9.39
N GLY A 104 7.71 8.75 9.02
CA GLY A 104 6.44 9.45 9.28
C GLY A 104 5.96 10.38 8.17
N GLN A 105 6.67 10.49 7.05
CA GLN A 105 6.16 11.12 5.84
C GLN A 105 5.19 10.18 5.11
N HIS A 106 4.26 10.75 4.35
CA HIS A 106 3.32 9.98 3.54
C HIS A 106 3.18 10.60 2.15
N LEU A 107 2.63 9.87 1.20
CA LEU A 107 2.15 10.43 -0.07
C LEU A 107 0.89 9.69 -0.47
N LEU A 108 -0.20 10.44 -0.70
CA LEU A 108 -1.48 9.86 -1.08
C LEU A 108 -1.94 10.47 -2.39
N LEU A 109 -2.20 9.60 -3.36
CA LEU A 109 -2.53 9.98 -4.73
C LEU A 109 -3.86 9.35 -5.14
N MET A 110 -4.73 10.13 -5.78
CA MET A 110 -5.86 9.62 -6.55
C MET A 110 -5.48 9.57 -8.01
N LEU A 111 -5.71 8.43 -8.65
CA LEU A 111 -5.37 8.21 -10.05
C LEU A 111 -6.57 7.70 -10.86
N LYS A 112 -6.65 8.08 -12.14
CA LYS A 112 -7.67 7.61 -13.10
C LYS A 112 -6.99 7.16 -14.39
N GLY A 113 -6.86 5.84 -14.54
CA GLY A 113 -6.02 5.25 -15.56
C GLY A 113 -4.57 5.15 -15.09
N MET A 114 -3.78 4.33 -15.79
CA MET A 114 -2.40 4.06 -15.43
C MET A 114 -1.57 5.36 -15.39
N ARG A 115 -0.94 5.65 -14.24
CA ARG A 115 -0.03 6.80 -14.03
C ARG A 115 -0.66 8.17 -14.31
N ASN A 116 -1.98 8.28 -14.25
CA ASN A 116 -2.69 9.56 -14.45
C ASN A 116 -3.23 10.07 -13.12
N VAL A 117 -2.42 10.87 -12.44
CA VAL A 117 -2.76 11.51 -11.17
C VAL A 117 -3.81 12.59 -11.40
N VAL A 118 -4.90 12.51 -10.63
CA VAL A 118 -5.99 13.50 -10.64
C VAL A 118 -6.05 14.31 -9.33
N LYS A 119 -5.39 13.84 -8.29
CA LYS A 119 -5.14 14.57 -7.04
C LYS A 119 -3.93 13.97 -6.33
N GLU A 120 -3.09 14.80 -5.75
CA GLU A 120 -1.88 14.41 -5.03
C GLU A 120 -1.78 15.10 -3.68
N GLU A 121 -0.82 14.66 -2.87
CA GLU A 121 -0.54 15.20 -1.54
C GLU A 121 -1.78 15.27 -0.64
N LEU A 122 -2.66 14.27 -0.73
CA LEU A 122 -3.85 14.21 0.11
C LEU A 122 -3.41 14.12 1.59
N PRO A 123 -3.95 14.98 2.47
CA PRO A 123 -3.56 14.97 3.88
C PRO A 123 -3.90 13.65 4.57
N LEU A 124 -2.96 13.09 5.32
CA LEU A 124 -3.15 11.95 6.21
C LEU A 124 -2.75 12.31 7.65
N THR A 125 -3.56 13.17 8.28
CA THR A 125 -3.26 13.81 9.58
C THR A 125 -3.12 12.84 10.75
N THR A 126 -3.65 11.62 10.61
CA THR A 126 -3.56 10.58 11.64
C THR A 126 -2.28 9.75 11.57
N TYR A 127 -1.46 9.90 10.52
CA TYR A 127 -0.32 9.01 10.32
C TYR A 127 0.74 9.19 11.40
N LYS A 128 1.12 8.07 12.02
CA LYS A 128 2.19 7.98 13.01
C LYS A 128 3.09 6.82 12.64
N SER A 129 4.39 7.00 12.84
CA SER A 129 5.38 5.94 12.70
C SER A 129 6.27 5.89 13.93
N ILE A 130 6.65 4.68 14.34
CA ILE A 130 7.57 4.39 15.42
C ILE A 130 8.63 3.43 14.90
N ILE A 131 9.89 3.82 14.97
CA ILE A 131 11.04 2.95 14.73
C ILE A 131 11.51 2.42 16.08
N ASP A 132 11.69 1.10 16.18
CA ASP A 132 12.19 0.40 17.37
C ASP A 132 13.24 -0.64 16.94
N GLY A 133 14.52 -0.27 17.09
CA GLY A 133 15.63 -1.11 16.67
C GLY A 133 15.64 -1.38 15.16
N ASP A 134 15.50 -2.65 14.79
CA ASP A 134 15.49 -3.14 13.41
C ASP A 134 14.08 -3.28 12.82
N ARG A 135 13.08 -2.67 13.47
CA ARG A 135 11.67 -2.73 13.08
C ARG A 135 11.03 -1.36 13.10
N TRP A 136 9.93 -1.24 12.38
CA TRP A 136 9.05 -0.09 12.51
C TRP A 136 7.58 -0.48 12.45
N VAL A 137 6.76 0.41 13.01
CA VAL A 137 5.31 0.34 12.96
C VAL A 137 4.77 1.66 12.45
N GLY A 138 3.99 1.62 11.38
CA GLY A 138 3.23 2.74 10.87
C GLY A 138 1.74 2.52 11.10
N GLU A 139 0.98 3.56 11.44
CA GLU A 139 -0.46 3.47 11.59
C GLU A 139 -1.15 4.77 11.16
N ALA A 140 -2.22 4.66 10.37
CA ALA A 140 -3.08 5.77 9.99
C ALA A 140 -4.52 5.34 9.79
N VAL A 141 -5.44 6.29 9.77
CA VAL A 141 -6.79 6.14 9.24
C VAL A 141 -6.86 6.81 7.88
N ILE A 142 -7.02 6.02 6.82
CA ILE A 142 -7.26 6.52 5.46
C ILE A 142 -8.73 6.97 5.38
N PRO A 143 -9.02 8.26 5.11
CA PRO A 143 -10.38 8.75 5.03
C PRO A 143 -11.21 7.99 3.99
N ARG A 144 -12.46 7.64 4.34
CA ARG A 144 -13.44 7.01 3.43
C ARG A 144 -13.51 7.72 2.08
N ALA A 145 -13.51 9.05 2.11
CA ALA A 145 -13.66 9.88 0.91
C ALA A 145 -12.53 9.71 -0.12
N TYR A 146 -11.39 9.14 0.26
CA TYR A 146 -10.24 8.97 -0.63
C TYR A 146 -10.36 7.72 -1.50
N PHE A 147 -11.14 6.72 -1.10
CA PHE A 147 -11.33 5.50 -1.89
C PHE A 147 -12.22 5.76 -3.10
N PRO A 148 -11.86 5.25 -4.30
CA PRO A 148 -12.75 5.30 -5.45
C PRO A 148 -13.97 4.41 -5.22
N PRO A 149 -15.07 4.63 -5.97
CA PRO A 149 -16.21 3.72 -5.90
C PRO A 149 -15.81 2.32 -6.36
N SER A 150 -16.47 1.30 -5.81
CA SER A 150 -16.35 -0.09 -6.28
C SER A 150 -14.91 -0.63 -6.31
N VAL A 151 -14.08 -0.35 -5.31
CA VAL A 151 -12.76 -1.01 -5.17
C VAL A 151 -12.96 -2.53 -5.09
N THR A 152 -12.27 -3.26 -5.95
CA THR A 152 -12.32 -4.73 -6.06
C THR A 152 -10.93 -5.37 -6.03
N LYS A 153 -9.87 -4.56 -6.15
CA LYS A 153 -8.49 -5.02 -6.27
C LYS A 153 -7.56 -4.30 -5.30
N PHE A 154 -6.53 -5.02 -4.86
CA PHE A 154 -5.51 -4.56 -3.94
C PHE A 154 -4.14 -5.06 -4.35
N ASN A 155 -3.12 -4.23 -4.16
CA ASN A 155 -1.74 -4.66 -4.14
C ASN A 155 -0.98 -3.80 -3.13
N ALA A 156 0.17 -4.30 -2.72
CA ALA A 156 1.06 -3.56 -1.86
C ALA A 156 2.50 -3.86 -2.19
N PHE A 157 3.36 -2.89 -1.92
CA PHE A 157 4.76 -2.91 -2.27
C PHE A 157 5.59 -2.40 -1.10
N ALA A 158 6.85 -2.82 -1.07
CA ALA A 158 7.84 -2.26 -0.18
C ALA A 158 9.08 -1.92 -1.01
N ILE A 159 9.66 -0.77 -0.74
CA ILE A 159 10.90 -0.32 -1.37
C ILE A 159 11.88 0.03 -0.27
N HIS A 160 13.11 -0.44 -0.41
CA HIS A 160 14.23 -0.18 0.51
C HIS A 160 15.55 -0.41 -0.21
N GLY A 161 16.67 -0.10 0.44
CA GLY A 161 17.99 -0.11 -0.18
C GLY A 161 18.20 1.08 -1.10
N GLU A 162 19.40 1.20 -1.63
CA GLU A 162 19.79 2.31 -2.51
C GLU A 162 20.76 1.83 -3.59
N ASP A 163 20.87 2.59 -4.67
CA ASP A 163 21.74 2.29 -5.82
C ASP A 163 21.56 0.83 -6.33
N ASP A 164 22.66 0.09 -6.44
CA ASP A 164 22.69 -1.30 -6.92
C ASP A 164 22.01 -2.30 -5.95
N ASP A 165 21.84 -1.90 -4.68
CA ASP A 165 21.19 -2.70 -3.64
C ASP A 165 19.71 -2.31 -3.44
N ARG A 166 19.14 -1.49 -4.34
CA ARG A 166 17.72 -1.11 -4.31
C ARG A 166 16.82 -2.34 -4.49
N VAL A 167 15.95 -2.59 -3.51
CA VAL A 167 15.02 -3.70 -3.49
C VAL A 167 13.59 -3.21 -3.68
N TYR A 168 12.87 -3.93 -4.54
CA TYR A 168 11.45 -3.73 -4.78
C TYR A 168 10.71 -5.04 -4.49
N GLU A 169 9.68 -4.96 -3.66
CA GLU A 169 8.87 -6.10 -3.24
C GLU A 169 7.40 -5.89 -3.57
N ALA A 170 6.67 -6.98 -3.74
CA ALA A 170 5.26 -6.94 -4.08
C ALA A 170 4.47 -8.06 -3.39
N LEU A 171 3.28 -7.72 -2.91
CA LEU A 171 2.29 -8.68 -2.45
C LEU A 171 1.79 -9.53 -3.62
N HIS A 172 1.43 -8.90 -4.74
CA HIS A 172 1.11 -9.55 -6.00
C HIS A 172 2.15 -9.14 -7.06
N PRO A 173 3.20 -9.95 -7.26
CA PRO A 173 4.31 -9.59 -8.13
C PRO A 173 3.94 -9.64 -9.61
N ALA A 174 4.67 -8.86 -10.39
CA ALA A 174 4.65 -8.93 -11.84
C ALA A 174 5.34 -10.21 -12.34
N SER A 175 5.11 -10.55 -13.60
CA SER A 175 5.82 -11.63 -14.27
C SER A 175 7.31 -11.30 -14.47
N LYS A 176 8.15 -12.34 -14.40
CA LYS A 176 9.59 -12.28 -14.75
C LYS A 176 9.89 -11.91 -16.20
N SER A 177 8.87 -11.81 -17.06
CA SER A 177 9.03 -11.32 -18.43
C SER A 177 9.23 -9.81 -18.52
N HIS A 178 9.05 -9.08 -17.42
CA HIS A 178 9.31 -7.65 -17.35
C HIS A 178 10.75 -7.40 -16.90
N ASP A 179 11.40 -6.41 -17.53
CA ASP A 179 12.81 -6.10 -17.25
C ASP A 179 13.00 -5.11 -16.09
N VAL A 180 11.95 -4.35 -15.76
CA VAL A 180 11.99 -3.30 -14.72
C VAL A 180 10.74 -3.33 -13.83
N PRO A 181 10.88 -2.94 -12.54
CA PRO A 181 9.74 -2.73 -11.65
C PRO A 181 8.77 -1.68 -12.22
N ASP A 182 7.48 -1.97 -12.16
CA ASP A 182 6.42 -1.01 -12.47
C ASP A 182 5.16 -1.39 -11.68
N PHE A 183 4.92 -0.65 -10.60
CA PHE A 183 3.83 -0.92 -9.66
C PHE A 183 2.46 -0.53 -10.20
N HIS A 184 2.40 0.25 -11.28
CA HIS A 184 1.16 0.60 -11.97
C HIS A 184 0.70 -0.43 -13.01
N ARG A 185 1.27 -1.64 -13.01
CA ARG A 185 0.75 -2.77 -13.79
C ARG A 185 -0.51 -3.37 -13.13
N LEU A 186 -1.60 -2.60 -13.20
CA LEU A 186 -2.87 -2.82 -12.50
C LEU A 186 -3.47 -4.24 -12.66
N HIS A 187 -3.17 -4.93 -13.76
CA HIS A 187 -3.68 -6.29 -14.02
C HIS A 187 -3.10 -7.38 -13.10
N TYR A 188 -2.01 -7.10 -12.38
CA TYR A 188 -1.45 -8.03 -11.39
C TYR A 188 -2.13 -7.95 -10.01
N PHE A 189 -2.95 -6.93 -9.76
CA PHE A 189 -3.51 -6.71 -8.43
C PHE A 189 -4.45 -7.85 -8.05
N GLY A 190 -4.36 -8.28 -6.79
CA GLY A 190 -5.21 -9.33 -6.23
C GLY A 190 -6.59 -8.80 -5.88
N GLN A 191 -7.55 -9.69 -5.61
CA GLN A 191 -8.89 -9.29 -5.18
C GLN A 191 -8.90 -8.84 -3.72
N ILE A 192 -9.74 -7.85 -3.41
CA ILE A 192 -10.06 -7.45 -2.05
C ILE A 192 -11.57 -7.21 -1.91
N ASP A 193 -12.13 -7.53 -0.74
CA ASP A 193 -13.50 -7.17 -0.39
C ASP A 193 -13.49 -6.01 0.60
N MET A 194 -13.84 -4.82 0.13
CA MET A 194 -13.91 -3.61 0.95
C MET A 194 -14.88 -3.73 2.12
N ARG A 195 -15.93 -4.55 2.04
CA ARG A 195 -16.88 -4.77 3.15
C ARG A 195 -16.22 -5.39 4.38
N SER A 196 -15.06 -6.02 4.19
CA SER A 196 -14.27 -6.61 5.28
C SER A 196 -13.30 -5.63 5.95
N ILE A 197 -13.09 -4.44 5.39
CA ILE A 197 -12.12 -3.46 5.89
C ILE A 197 -12.69 -2.05 6.08
N LEU A 198 -13.89 -1.78 5.58
CA LEU A 198 -14.58 -0.51 5.70
C LEU A 198 -16.03 -0.75 6.14
N GLN A 199 -16.39 -0.22 7.30
CA GLN A 199 -17.74 -0.37 7.86
C GLN A 199 -18.79 0.26 6.94
N ASP A 200 -19.96 -0.37 6.79
CA ASP A 200 -21.08 0.12 5.98
C ASP A 200 -20.69 0.54 4.55
N TYR A 201 -19.73 -0.17 3.96
CA TYR A 201 -19.26 0.13 2.60
C TYR A 201 -20.38 -0.08 1.56
N GLN A 202 -20.66 0.99 0.81
CA GLN A 202 -21.54 0.98 -0.36
C GLN A 202 -20.70 1.17 -1.62
N ALA A 203 -20.74 0.19 -2.53
CA ALA A 203 -19.87 0.19 -3.70
C ALA A 203 -20.18 1.31 -4.70
N ASP A 204 -21.41 1.83 -4.68
CA ASP A 204 -21.91 2.95 -5.49
C ASP A 204 -21.75 4.32 -4.81
N GLU A 205 -21.25 4.37 -3.57
CA GLU A 205 -20.91 5.62 -2.90
C GLU A 205 -19.77 6.33 -3.64
N VAL A 206 -20.01 7.59 -4.02
CA VAL A 206 -19.01 8.45 -4.66
C VAL A 206 -18.81 9.70 -3.81
N SER A 207 -17.62 9.85 -3.26
CA SER A 207 -17.25 11.04 -2.49
C SER A 207 -17.17 12.29 -3.37
N ASP A 208 -17.28 13.47 -2.76
CA ASP A 208 -17.09 14.75 -3.47
C ASP A 208 -15.73 14.85 -4.17
N LEU A 209 -14.71 14.15 -3.65
CA LEU A 209 -13.38 14.07 -4.27
C LEU A 209 -13.40 13.28 -5.57
N TRP A 210 -14.20 12.23 -5.67
CA TRP A 210 -14.29 11.38 -6.86
C TRP A 210 -15.34 11.83 -7.87
N LYS A 211 -16.34 12.63 -7.48
CA LYS A 211 -17.40 13.13 -8.39
C LYS A 211 -16.88 13.71 -9.73
N PRO A 212 -15.79 14.50 -9.78
CA PRO A 212 -15.26 15.01 -11.05
C PRO A 212 -14.66 13.94 -11.97
N TYR A 213 -14.37 12.74 -11.47
CA TYR A 213 -13.54 11.73 -12.13
C TYR A 213 -14.27 10.42 -12.47
N ILE A 214 -15.57 10.31 -12.15
CA ILE A 214 -16.38 9.09 -12.39
C ILE A 214 -16.97 8.96 -13.81
N HIS A 215 -16.81 10.00 -14.64
CA HIS A 215 -17.31 10.03 -16.02
C HIS A 215 -16.47 9.19 -16.99
#